data_AF-A0A4Q3DR36-F1
#
_entry.id   AF-A0A4Q3DR36-F1
#
_cell.length_a   1.000
_cell.length_b   1.000
_cell.length_c   1.000
_cell.angle_alpha   90.00
_cell.angle_beta   90.00
_cell.angle_gamma   90.00
#
_symmetry.space_group_name_H-M   'P 1'
#
loop_
_entity.id
_entity.type
_entity.pdbx_description
1 polymer ?
#
loop_
_entity_poly.entity_id
_entity_poly.type
_entity_poly.pdbx_seq_one_letter_code
_entity_poly.pdbx_strand_id
1 'polypeptide(L)'
;MGNRPPGASVVISLVDKQSYEERDGRSELSKEHLSLLHRFHNFGEDVFSWLRDNRGSGELDFKEVDGPSGQFAVRGIKPHKSAPLVAWLKQEAARQHLAITLDLHEE
;
A
#
# COMPACT_ATOMS: atom_id res chain seq x y z
N MET A 1 -19.28 25.29 -6.38
CA MET A 1 -18.31 24.36 -6.98
C MET A 1 -16.98 24.60 -6.29
N GLY A 2 -16.59 23.74 -5.34
CA GLY A 2 -15.33 23.89 -4.61
C GLY A 2 -14.18 23.35 -5.44
N ASN A 3 -13.21 24.20 -5.79
CA ASN A 3 -11.90 23.78 -6.29
C ASN A 3 -11.23 22.93 -5.18
N ARG A 4 -11.34 21.60 -5.26
CA ARG A 4 -10.40 20.74 -4.52
C ARG A 4 -9.04 20.96 -5.18
N PRO A 5 -8.00 21.34 -4.43
CA PRO A 5 -6.65 21.35 -4.98
C PRO A 5 -6.32 19.94 -5.51
N PRO A 6 -5.51 19.84 -6.58
CA PRO A 6 -5.05 18.57 -7.09
C PRO A 6 -4.48 17.74 -5.95
N GLY A 7 -5.00 16.53 -5.81
CA GLY A 7 -4.53 15.57 -4.82
C GLY A 7 -3.27 14.88 -5.34
N ALA A 8 -2.58 14.18 -4.45
CA ALA A 8 -1.65 13.14 -4.86
C ALA A 8 -2.23 11.79 -4.49
N SER A 9 -1.90 10.79 -5.30
CA SER A 9 -2.15 9.39 -5.02
C SER A 9 -0.82 8.65 -4.90
N VAL A 10 -0.72 7.70 -3.97
CA VAL A 10 0.42 6.78 -3.90
C VAL A 10 -0.10 5.36 -3.97
N VAL A 11 0.42 4.59 -4.93
CA VAL A 11 0.20 3.15 -5.03
C VAL A 11 1.33 2.46 -4.32
N ILE A 12 0.98 1.52 -3.45
CA ILE A 12 1.90 0.79 -2.59
C ILE A 12 1.79 -0.68 -2.98
N SER A 13 2.88 -1.26 -3.46
CA SER A 13 2.90 -2.65 -3.92
C SER A 13 3.96 -3.44 -3.19
N LEU A 14 3.64 -4.66 -2.78
CA LEU A 14 4.57 -5.64 -2.26
C LEU A 14 5.48 -6.11 -3.40
N VAL A 15 6.79 -6.03 -3.19
CA VAL A 15 7.79 -6.63 -4.07
C VAL A 15 7.87 -8.11 -3.72
N ASP A 16 6.94 -8.90 -4.25
CA ASP A 16 7.06 -10.35 -4.13
C ASP A 16 8.22 -10.82 -5.02
N LYS A 17 9.28 -11.32 -4.37
CA LYS A 17 10.46 -11.92 -5.04
C LYS A 17 10.38 -13.44 -5.11
N GLN A 18 9.29 -14.07 -4.69
CA GLN A 18 9.17 -15.53 -4.63
C GLN A 18 7.94 -16.02 -5.39
N SER A 19 8.17 -16.16 -6.70
CA SER A 19 7.74 -17.28 -7.52
C SER A 19 6.36 -17.85 -7.21
N TYR A 20 5.36 -17.38 -7.96
CA TYR A 20 4.27 -18.26 -8.40
C TYR A 20 4.91 -19.47 -9.10
N GLU A 21 5.19 -20.56 -8.37
CA GLU A 21 5.36 -21.86 -9.02
C GLU A 21 3.95 -22.36 -9.37
N GLU A 22 3.49 -22.10 -10.60
CA GLU A 22 2.36 -22.79 -11.19
C GLU A 22 2.71 -24.28 -11.30
N ARG A 23 2.39 -25.07 -10.26
CA ARG A 23 2.30 -26.52 -10.38
C ARG A 23 0.84 -26.90 -10.55
N ASP A 24 0.51 -27.31 -11.78
CA ASP A 24 -0.65 -28.16 -12.05
C ASP A 24 -2.02 -27.56 -11.65
N GLY A 25 -2.36 -26.39 -12.19
CA GLY A 25 -3.75 -25.88 -12.22
C GLY A 25 -4.44 -25.64 -10.86
N ARG A 26 -3.71 -25.72 -9.74
CA ARG A 26 -4.17 -25.36 -8.40
C ARG A 26 -3.16 -24.39 -7.79
N SER A 27 -3.47 -23.10 -7.77
CA SER A 27 -2.70 -22.11 -7.01
C SER A 27 -2.86 -22.38 -5.51
N GLU A 28 -1.98 -23.19 -4.95
CA GLU A 28 -1.80 -23.25 -3.49
C GLU A 28 -0.77 -22.19 -3.10
N LEU A 29 -1.23 -21.10 -2.49
CA LEU A 29 -0.32 -20.10 -1.91
C LEU A 29 0.49 -20.76 -0.80
N SER A 30 1.81 -20.69 -0.87
CA SER A 30 2.67 -21.21 0.19
C SER A 30 2.33 -20.53 1.52
N LYS A 31 2.51 -21.24 2.64
CA LYS A 31 2.31 -20.65 3.99
C LYS A 31 3.16 -19.39 4.20
N GLU A 32 4.32 -19.32 3.57
CA GLU A 32 5.21 -18.16 3.60
C GLU A 32 4.60 -16.97 2.84
N HIS A 33 4.01 -17.21 1.66
CA HIS A 33 3.33 -16.19 0.88
C HIS A 33 2.05 -15.69 1.58
N LEU A 34 1.25 -16.58 2.18
CA LEU A 34 0.10 -16.19 3.03
C LEU A 34 0.54 -15.35 4.23
N SER A 35 1.67 -15.70 4.86
CA SER A 35 2.22 -14.92 5.97
C SER A 35 2.74 -13.55 5.53
N LEU A 36 3.25 -13.44 4.30
CA LEU A 36 3.69 -12.18 3.72
C LEU A 36 2.50 -11.27 3.40
N LEU A 37 1.46 -11.80 2.75
CA LEU A 37 0.22 -11.07 2.46
C LEU A 37 -0.46 -10.60 3.76
N HIS A 38 -0.50 -11.43 4.80
CA HIS A 38 -1.05 -11.04 6.10
C HIS A 38 -0.27 -9.89 6.74
N ARG A 39 1.07 -9.91 6.68
CA ARG A 39 1.90 -8.77 7.14
C ARG A 39 1.65 -7.51 6.30
N PHE A 40 1.49 -7.66 4.99
CA PHE A 40 1.20 -6.55 4.10
C PHE A 40 -0.19 -5.94 4.35
N HIS A 41 -1.18 -6.77 4.71
CA HIS A 41 -2.49 -6.31 5.15
C HIS A 41 -2.41 -5.50 6.44
N ASN A 42 -1.70 -6.01 7.46
CA ASN A 42 -1.46 -5.28 8.72
C ASN A 42 -0.74 -3.95 8.47
N PHE A 43 0.22 -3.94 7.55
CA PHE A 43 0.88 -2.71 7.13
C PHE A 43 -0.11 -1.70 6.54
N GLY A 44 -1.07 -2.14 5.72
CA GLY A 44 -2.17 -1.30 5.23
C GLY A 44 -3.03 -0.69 6.35
N GLU A 45 -3.33 -1.45 7.40
CA GLU A 45 -4.04 -0.95 8.58
C GLU A 45 -3.23 0.11 9.34
N ASP A 46 -1.92 -0.07 9.45
CA ASP A 46 -1.01 0.93 10.04
C ASP A 46 -1.00 2.22 9.22
N VAL A 47 -0.99 2.12 7.88
CA VAL A 47 -1.12 3.29 6.99
C VAL A 47 -2.44 4.02 7.25
N PHE A 48 -3.54 3.28 7.42
CA PHE A 48 -4.85 3.85 7.73
C PHE A 48 -4.84 4.61 9.05
N SER A 49 -4.31 4.00 10.11
CA SER A 49 -4.22 4.67 11.41
C SER A 49 -3.37 5.94 11.32
N TRP A 50 -2.22 5.89 10.64
CA TRP A 50 -1.36 7.06 10.48
C TRP A 50 -2.08 8.21 9.77
N LEU A 51 -2.80 7.94 8.68
CA LEU A 51 -3.53 8.96 7.93
C LEU A 51 -4.64 9.61 8.76
N ARG A 52 -5.37 8.80 9.53
CA ARG A 52 -6.40 9.25 10.46
C ARG A 52 -5.81 10.17 11.54
N ASP A 53 -4.71 9.76 12.16
CA ASP A 53 -4.12 10.47 13.29
C ASP A 53 -3.39 11.75 12.85
N ASN A 54 -2.83 11.78 11.64
CA ASN A 54 -2.14 12.95 11.07
C ASN A 54 -3.07 14.00 10.45
N ARG A 55 -4.40 13.88 10.65
CA ARG A 55 -5.43 14.72 10.01
C ARG A 55 -5.22 14.88 8.50
N GLY A 56 -4.67 13.84 7.87
CA GLY A 56 -4.41 13.80 6.44
C GLY A 56 -5.74 13.64 5.72
N SER A 57 -6.03 14.49 4.75
CA SER A 57 -7.20 14.34 3.88
C SER A 57 -7.05 13.20 2.87
N GLY A 58 -6.29 12.17 3.23
CA GLY A 58 -6.07 11.01 2.38
C GLY A 58 -7.17 10.00 2.64
N GLU A 59 -7.89 9.62 1.60
CA GLU A 59 -8.78 8.46 1.64
C GLU A 59 -7.95 7.25 1.21
N LEU A 60 -7.94 6.20 2.04
CA LEU A 60 -7.42 4.91 1.61
C LEU A 60 -8.47 4.27 0.74
N ASP A 61 -8.20 4.25 -0.55
CA ASP A 61 -8.98 3.48 -1.50
C ASP A 61 -8.25 2.15 -1.65
N PHE A 62 -8.70 1.15 -0.89
CA PHE A 62 -8.42 -0.23 -1.25
C PHE A 62 -9.14 -0.47 -2.57
N LYS A 63 -8.49 -0.08 -3.69
CA LYS A 63 -8.71 -0.73 -4.97
C LYS A 63 -8.12 -2.14 -4.87
N GLU A 64 -8.79 -2.93 -4.05
CA GLU A 64 -8.71 -4.37 -3.99
C GLU A 64 -9.31 -4.87 -5.31
N VAL A 65 -8.51 -4.81 -6.37
CA VAL A 65 -8.70 -5.73 -7.48
C VAL A 65 -7.78 -6.89 -7.15
N ASP A 66 -8.40 -7.87 -6.49
CA ASP A 66 -7.89 -9.17 -6.06
C ASP A 66 -6.99 -9.17 -4.81
N GLY A 67 -7.50 -9.79 -3.73
CA GLY A 67 -6.77 -10.11 -2.49
C GLY A 67 -5.42 -10.84 -2.61
N PRO A 68 -5.03 -11.47 -3.74
CA PRO A 68 -3.65 -11.89 -4.00
C PRO A 68 -2.70 -10.79 -4.56
N SER A 69 -3.17 -9.60 -4.91
CA SER A 69 -2.39 -8.62 -5.70
C SER A 69 -1.22 -7.98 -4.96
N GLY A 70 -1.23 -8.01 -3.61
CA GLY A 70 -0.18 -7.37 -2.82
C GLY A 70 -0.09 -5.88 -3.06
N GLN A 71 -1.20 -5.19 -3.37
CA GLN A 71 -1.21 -3.76 -3.66
C GLN A 71 -2.39 -3.03 -2.99
N PHE A 72 -2.18 -1.78 -2.56
CA PHE A 72 -3.25 -0.84 -2.19
C PHE A 72 -2.86 0.60 -2.54
N ALA A 73 -3.82 1.52 -2.58
CA ALA A 73 -3.59 2.92 -2.93
C ALA A 73 -4.12 3.88 -1.86
N VAL A 74 -3.38 4.96 -1.61
CA VAL A 74 -3.87 6.11 -0.84
C VAL A 74 -4.11 7.25 -1.84
N ARG A 75 -5.30 7.85 -1.80
CA ARG A 75 -5.74 8.91 -2.72
C ARG A 75 -6.07 10.19 -1.98
N GLY A 76 -6.14 11.32 -2.71
CA GLY A 76 -6.53 12.60 -2.12
C GLY A 76 -5.51 13.18 -1.14
N ILE A 77 -4.26 12.73 -1.18
CA ILE A 77 -3.19 13.20 -0.31
C ILE A 77 -2.93 14.68 -0.64
N LYS A 78 -2.97 15.55 0.37
CA LYS A 78 -2.55 16.95 0.20
C LYS A 78 -1.09 17.02 -0.29
N PRO A 79 -0.74 17.89 -1.24
CA PRO A 79 0.63 17.98 -1.79
C PRO A 79 1.73 18.13 -0.72
N HIS A 80 1.51 18.89 0.35
CA HIS A 80 2.50 19.06 1.43
C HIS A 80 2.62 17.85 2.38
N LYS A 81 1.77 16.81 2.21
CA LYS A 81 1.77 15.58 3.02
C LYS A 81 2.31 14.37 2.26
N SER A 82 2.46 14.45 0.94
CA SER A 82 2.95 13.32 0.12
C SER A 82 4.37 12.92 0.50
N ALA A 83 5.31 13.87 0.57
CA ALA A 83 6.70 13.57 0.94
C ALA A 83 6.84 13.00 2.38
N PRO A 84 6.20 13.57 3.42
CA PRO A 84 6.16 12.96 4.75
C PRO A 84 5.57 11.55 4.77
N LEU A 85 4.47 11.33 4.04
CA LEU A 85 3.83 10.01 3.94
C LEU A 85 4.78 9.00 3.28
N VAL A 86 5.40 9.34 2.16
CA VAL A 86 6.35 8.46 1.45
C VAL A 86 7.55 8.12 2.33
N ALA A 87 8.10 9.08 3.08
CA ALA A 87 9.20 8.84 4.00
C ALA A 87 8.79 7.88 5.12
N TRP A 88 7.62 8.10 5.70
CA TRP A 88 7.08 7.24 6.75
C TRP A 88 6.80 5.82 6.24
N LEU A 89 6.16 5.67 5.07
CA LEU A 89 5.88 4.36 4.44
C LEU A 89 7.16 3.54 4.24
N LYS A 90 8.26 4.17 3.78
CA LYS A 90 9.55 3.49 3.61
C LYS A 90 10.13 3.02 4.94
N GLN A 91 10.10 3.87 5.96
CA GLN A 91 10.60 3.54 7.29
C GLN A 91 9.78 2.41 7.93
N GLU A 92 8.47 2.48 7.80
CA GLU A 92 7.54 1.53 8.38
C GLU A 92 7.63 0.16 7.69
N ALA A 93 7.72 0.13 6.36
CA ALA A 93 7.95 -1.11 5.61
C ALA A 93 9.29 -1.75 5.98
N ALA A 94 10.36 -0.96 6.14
CA ALA A 94 11.66 -1.46 6.60
C ALA A 94 11.59 -2.05 8.02
N ARG A 95 10.85 -1.40 8.93
CA ARG A 95 10.60 -1.89 10.31
C ARG A 95 9.90 -3.24 10.32
N GLN A 96 8.97 -3.45 9.39
CA GLN A 96 8.18 -4.68 9.27
C GLN A 96 8.83 -5.73 8.33
N HIS A 97 10.04 -5.46 7.83
CA HIS A 97 10.75 -6.30 6.86
C HIS A 97 9.92 -6.59 5.59
N LEU A 98 9.15 -5.59 5.13
CA LEU A 98 8.40 -5.64 3.89
C LEU A 98 9.17 -4.93 2.78
N ALA A 99 9.31 -5.61 1.65
CA ALA A 99 9.82 -4.99 0.43
C ALA A 99 8.64 -4.40 -0.33
N ILE A 100 8.62 -3.09 -0.54
CA ILE A 100 7.52 -2.40 -1.23
C ILE A 100 8.03 -1.47 -2.34
N THR A 101 7.22 -1.25 -3.37
CA THR A 101 7.33 -0.11 -4.29
C THR A 101 6.31 0.96 -3.92
N LEU A 102 6.67 2.20 -4.23
CA LEU A 102 5.83 3.38 -4.02
C LEU A 102 5.78 4.17 -5.31
N ASP A 103 4.61 4.21 -5.93
CA ASP A 103 4.37 4.91 -7.18
C ASP A 103 3.49 6.14 -6.91
N LEU A 104 4.07 7.33 -6.99
CA LEU A 104 3.40 8.60 -6.72
C LEU A 104 2.82 9.18 -8.01
N HIS A 105 1.54 9.54 -7.97
CA HIS A 105 0.79 10.15 -9.05
C HIS A 105 0.21 11.49 -8.59
N GLU A 106 0.35 12.53 -9.42
CA GLU A 106 -0.35 13.81 -9.23
C GLU A 106 -1.73 13.70 -9.93
N GLU A 107 -2.82 14.06 -9.23
CA GLU A 107 -4.21 14.01 -9.74
C GLU A 107 -4.71 15.36 -10.27
#